data_AF-A0A9Q8QP61-F1
#
_entry.id   AF-A0A9Q8QP61-F1
#
_cell.length_a   1.000
_cell.length_b   1.000
_cell.length_c   1.000
_cell.angle_alpha   90.00
_cell.angle_beta   90.00
_cell.angle_gamma   90.00
#
_symmetry.space_group_name_H-M   'P 1'
#
loop_
_entity.id
_entity.type
_entity.pdbx_description
1 polymer ?
#
loop_
_entity_poly.entity_id
_entity_poly.type
_entity_poly.pdbx_seq_one_letter_code
_entity_poly.pdbx_strand_id
1 'polypeptide(L)'
;MSHPAAAYFSTQEDYTACSPNMEQNLDHGRPPTPEHHPTAGVRVHRQEIEAIVACAFPASELLSVVQLGSGESYNNRIYFLELRHPRPPSSEESASQRVVLKVNGRFFGANKVQNEVACFQLLERYCPEVPTPRALAWSEDGTVATMDTPFKKGSCALGLPAGVDELQHGGWILMSRVPGGPVATDDLDQATLAQLGGQLGDMVASLRQNVPAQKHCGNICLPPGDPGADTVPRLDGSSLTIRDILQEGIKTGEPVKSANAYYRLRLEEKLHELETTDTYAPNRAIVQPLRTFISETLPHLGLAGGGIPAGEFVMTHYDLSPRNVLVSGQPPRVTGLVDFEFAGFFCPVEEFLNDCIGNAGDWPQVFYDAYLERLREKGVSTPAHGFDPDVWERYHWLETLAGQIAPWELPGDYADDELREKLREAEVGVREMLGKLTGSTKST
;
A
#
# COMPACT_ATOMS: atom_id res chain seq x y z
N MET A 1 6.20 10.23 -19.28
CA MET A 1 5.68 11.59 -19.09
C MET A 1 5.86 11.91 -17.63
N SER A 2 6.50 13.04 -17.33
CA SER A 2 6.75 13.52 -15.98
C SER A 2 5.45 13.68 -15.21
N HIS A 3 5.35 13.05 -14.04
CA HIS A 3 4.37 13.43 -13.01
C HIS A 3 4.40 14.96 -12.84
N PRO A 4 3.26 15.63 -12.62
CA PRO A 4 3.30 17.02 -12.23
C PRO A 4 4.00 17.11 -10.88
N ALA A 5 5.25 17.57 -10.91
CA ALA A 5 5.98 18.04 -9.78
C ALA A 5 5.18 19.16 -9.10
N ALA A 6 4.60 18.86 -7.94
CA ALA A 6 4.12 19.87 -7.03
C ALA A 6 5.22 20.13 -6.00
N ALA A 7 6.17 20.99 -6.36
CA ALA A 7 6.93 21.73 -5.37
C ALA A 7 5.96 22.55 -4.53
N TYR A 8 6.08 22.54 -3.20
CA TYR A 8 6.02 23.71 -2.30
C TYR A 8 6.15 23.25 -0.83
N PHE A 9 7.33 23.47 -0.26
CA PHE A 9 7.54 23.53 1.18
C PHE A 9 6.84 24.75 1.76
N SER A 10 6.17 24.59 2.90
CA SER A 10 5.96 25.69 3.84
C SER A 10 6.51 25.33 5.20
N THR A 11 7.36 26.22 5.68
CA THR A 11 8.04 26.24 6.97
C THR A 11 7.07 26.41 8.15
N GLN A 12 7.60 26.08 9.34
CA GLN A 12 7.12 26.43 10.68
C GLN A 12 6.52 27.85 10.83
N GLU A 13 5.68 27.99 11.87
CA GLU A 13 5.01 29.20 12.45
C GLU A 13 3.53 29.34 12.00
N ASP A 14 2.50 29.53 12.84
CA ASP A 14 2.42 30.02 14.22
C ASP A 14 1.17 29.45 14.93
N TYR A 15 1.27 29.22 16.24
CA TYR A 15 0.17 28.76 17.10
C TYR A 15 -0.82 29.90 17.41
N THR A 16 -2.07 29.74 16.99
CA THR A 16 -3.19 30.49 17.59
C THR A 16 -4.24 29.50 18.08
N ALA A 17 -4.34 29.37 19.40
CA ALA A 17 -5.38 28.61 20.08
C ALA A 17 -6.76 29.21 19.77
N CYS A 18 -7.67 28.39 19.24
CA CYS A 18 -9.08 28.74 19.08
C CYS A 18 -9.99 27.77 19.87
N SER A 19 -11.04 28.36 20.44
CA SER A 19 -11.94 27.86 21.50
C SER A 19 -12.52 26.44 21.36
N PRO A 20 -12.86 25.77 22.49
CA PRO A 20 -13.14 24.33 22.53
C PRO A 20 -14.64 23.98 22.44
N ASN A 21 -15.44 24.61 21.56
CA ASN A 21 -16.89 24.31 21.55
C ASN A 21 -17.64 24.60 20.23
N MET A 22 -17.00 24.39 19.08
CA MET A 22 -17.70 24.32 17.79
C MET A 22 -17.50 22.93 17.22
N GLU A 23 -18.57 22.29 16.73
CA GLU A 23 -18.48 21.11 15.87
C GLU A 23 -17.53 21.43 14.72
N GLN A 24 -16.26 21.11 14.88
CA GLN A 24 -15.28 21.24 13.81
C GLN A 24 -15.59 20.12 12.84
N ASN A 25 -16.42 20.43 11.84
CA ASN A 25 -16.50 19.62 10.65
C ASN A 25 -15.09 19.60 10.05
N LEU A 26 -14.45 18.43 10.09
CA LEU A 26 -13.08 18.22 9.64
C LEU A 26 -12.90 18.57 8.14
N ASP A 27 -14.01 18.68 7.39
CA ASP A 27 -14.04 19.01 5.97
C ASP A 27 -14.39 20.48 5.63
N HIS A 28 -14.58 21.37 6.62
CA HIS A 28 -14.96 22.76 6.33
C HIS A 28 -13.88 23.52 5.52
N GLY A 29 -14.27 24.04 4.35
CA GLY A 29 -13.45 24.94 3.52
C GLY A 29 -12.55 24.25 2.48
N ARG A 30 -12.61 22.92 2.36
CA ARG A 30 -11.79 22.17 1.40
C ARG A 30 -12.48 22.07 0.04
N PRO A 31 -11.73 22.17 -1.08
CA PRO A 31 -12.28 21.83 -2.38
C PRO A 31 -12.70 20.34 -2.39
N PRO A 32 -13.83 20.01 -3.03
CA PRO A 32 -14.30 18.64 -3.10
C PRO A 32 -13.27 17.75 -3.80
N THR A 33 -13.03 16.57 -3.23
CA THR A 33 -12.20 15.55 -3.89
C THR A 33 -12.92 15.08 -5.17
N PRO A 34 -12.22 14.98 -6.33
CA PRO A 34 -12.83 14.56 -7.59
C PRO A 34 -13.61 13.26 -7.44
N GLU A 35 -14.77 13.14 -8.10
CA GLU A 35 -15.68 12.01 -7.93
C GLU A 35 -15.08 10.66 -8.31
N HIS A 36 -14.04 10.59 -9.13
CA HIS A 36 -13.36 9.34 -9.49
C HIS A 36 -12.37 8.86 -8.40
N HIS A 37 -11.91 9.76 -7.52
CA HIS A 37 -10.87 9.48 -6.54
C HIS A 37 -11.35 8.51 -5.43
N PRO A 38 -10.50 7.61 -4.89
CA PRO A 38 -10.90 6.65 -3.87
C PRO A 38 -11.42 7.27 -2.57
N THR A 39 -10.98 8.47 -2.23
CA THR A 39 -11.40 9.20 -1.01
C THR A 39 -12.56 10.17 -1.24
N ALA A 40 -13.15 10.19 -2.43
CA ALA A 40 -14.32 11.00 -2.74
C ALA A 40 -15.52 10.54 -1.90
N GLY A 41 -16.17 11.48 -1.20
CA GLY A 41 -17.29 11.18 -0.31
C GLY A 41 -16.90 10.49 1.00
N VAL A 42 -15.63 10.17 1.22
CA VAL A 42 -15.17 9.53 2.46
C VAL A 42 -15.01 10.56 3.56
N ARG A 43 -15.82 10.44 4.62
CA ARG A 43 -15.87 11.35 5.76
C ARG A 43 -15.81 10.60 7.07
N VAL A 44 -15.16 11.20 8.06
CA VAL A 44 -15.07 10.70 9.42
C VAL A 44 -15.45 11.85 10.34
N HIS A 45 -16.40 11.64 11.24
CA HIS A 45 -16.82 12.68 12.17
C HIS A 45 -15.88 12.75 13.37
N ARG A 46 -15.68 13.94 13.94
CA ARG A 46 -14.87 14.08 15.16
C ARG A 46 -15.39 13.21 16.32
N GLN A 47 -16.71 13.13 16.49
CA GLN A 47 -17.35 12.28 17.50
C GLN A 47 -17.02 10.79 17.30
N GLU A 48 -16.84 10.37 16.04
CA GLU A 48 -16.44 9.01 15.71
C GLU A 48 -14.97 8.75 16.11
N ILE A 49 -14.07 9.68 15.81
CA ILE A 49 -12.67 9.62 16.27
C ILE A 49 -12.60 9.56 17.79
N GLU A 50 -13.41 10.36 18.48
CA GLU A 50 -13.51 10.35 19.95
C GLU A 50 -14.02 9.00 20.48
N ALA A 51 -15.01 8.38 19.82
CA ALA A 51 -15.49 7.04 20.17
C ALA A 51 -14.43 5.96 19.95
N ILE A 52 -13.69 6.02 18.84
CA ILE A 52 -12.57 5.12 18.54
C ILE A 52 -11.50 5.24 19.64
N VAL A 53 -11.10 6.46 19.99
CA VAL A 53 -10.11 6.73 21.04
C VAL A 53 -10.61 6.24 22.40
N ALA A 54 -11.87 6.51 22.77
CA ALA A 54 -12.44 6.07 24.04
C ALA A 54 -12.50 4.53 24.15
N CYS A 55 -12.75 3.83 23.04
CA CYS A 55 -12.68 2.37 23.00
C CYS A 55 -11.24 1.85 23.18
N ALA A 56 -10.28 2.39 22.42
CA ALA A 56 -8.90 1.90 22.40
C ALA A 56 -8.06 2.31 23.62
N PHE A 57 -8.31 3.50 24.15
CA PHE A 57 -7.59 4.14 25.24
C PHE A 57 -8.55 4.68 26.29
N PRO A 58 -9.23 3.80 27.08
CA PRO A 58 -10.15 4.24 28.10
C PRO A 58 -9.53 5.28 29.04
N ALA A 59 -10.31 6.32 29.38
CA ALA A 59 -9.89 7.46 30.21
C ALA A 59 -8.77 8.35 29.64
N SER A 60 -8.35 8.16 28.39
CA SER A 60 -7.44 9.10 27.71
C SER A 60 -8.22 10.25 27.08
N GLU A 61 -7.59 11.42 27.03
CA GLU A 61 -8.15 12.64 26.43
C GLU A 61 -7.57 12.83 25.02
N LEU A 62 -8.45 13.10 24.03
CA LEU A 62 -8.04 13.48 22.68
C LEU A 62 -7.73 14.98 22.64
N LEU A 63 -6.46 15.34 22.53
CA LEU A 63 -6.01 16.74 22.55
C LEU A 63 -6.16 17.42 21.19
N SER A 64 -5.76 16.73 20.12
CA SER A 64 -5.77 17.29 18.78
C SER A 64 -6.04 16.23 17.71
N VAL A 65 -6.65 16.69 16.62
CA VAL A 65 -6.89 15.92 15.40
C VAL A 65 -6.38 16.78 14.25
N VAL A 66 -5.38 16.28 13.53
CA VAL A 66 -4.82 16.96 12.35
C VAL A 66 -4.99 16.03 11.16
N GLN A 67 -5.83 16.40 10.21
CA GLN A 67 -5.99 15.63 8.98
C GLN A 67 -4.85 15.93 8.00
N LEU A 68 -4.35 14.89 7.33
CA LEU A 68 -3.39 15.02 6.23
C LEU A 68 -3.99 15.81 5.05
N GLY A 69 -3.16 16.57 4.34
CA GLY A 69 -3.56 17.48 3.27
C GLY A 69 -4.20 16.79 2.07
N SER A 70 -4.71 17.59 1.12
CA SER A 70 -5.26 17.05 -0.12
C SER A 70 -4.18 16.69 -1.11
N GLY A 71 -4.31 15.51 -1.73
CA GLY A 71 -3.30 14.98 -2.64
C GLY A 71 -2.14 14.26 -1.96
N GLU A 72 -2.06 14.31 -0.62
CA GLU A 72 -0.97 13.66 0.15
C GLU A 72 -1.25 12.18 0.48
N SER A 73 -2.48 11.71 0.26
CA SER A 73 -2.83 10.30 0.28
C SER A 73 -3.91 10.01 -0.76
N TYR A 74 -3.68 9.01 -1.60
CA TYR A 74 -4.58 8.66 -2.69
C TYR A 74 -5.72 7.74 -2.20
N ASN A 75 -5.38 6.68 -1.49
CA ASN A 75 -6.33 5.63 -1.13
C ASN A 75 -7.06 5.84 0.19
N ASN A 76 -6.57 6.73 1.06
CA ASN A 76 -7.01 6.81 2.46
C ASN A 76 -7.19 8.24 2.94
N ARG A 77 -8.03 8.41 3.96
CA ARG A 77 -8.02 9.61 4.81
C ARG A 77 -7.12 9.32 6.02
N ILE A 78 -6.15 10.20 6.27
CA ILE A 78 -5.18 10.03 7.36
C ILE A 78 -5.35 11.16 8.36
N TYR A 79 -5.43 10.82 9.64
CA TYR A 79 -5.53 11.75 10.76
C TYR A 79 -4.44 11.48 11.78
N PHE A 80 -3.65 12.49 12.11
CA PHE A 80 -2.70 12.47 13.21
C PHE A 80 -3.40 12.91 14.48
N LEU A 81 -3.34 12.07 15.52
CA LEU A 81 -3.99 12.30 16.79
C LEU A 81 -2.96 12.45 17.90
N GLU A 82 -3.21 13.37 18.82
CA GLU A 82 -2.45 13.50 20.06
C GLU A 82 -3.35 13.18 21.26
N LEU A 83 -2.91 12.21 22.05
CA LEU A 83 -3.64 11.70 23.20
C LEU A 83 -2.90 12.06 24.48
N ARG A 84 -3.64 12.32 25.56
CA ARG A 84 -3.11 12.44 26.92
C ARG A 84 -3.65 11.29 27.76
N HIS A 85 -2.75 10.46 28.28
CA HIS A 85 -3.14 9.37 29.16
C HIS A 85 -3.31 9.86 30.61
N PRO A 86 -4.21 9.22 31.37
CA PRO A 86 -4.34 9.51 32.80
C PRO A 86 -3.01 9.24 33.51
N ARG A 87 -2.70 10.10 34.47
CA ARG A 87 -1.45 10.07 35.23
C ARG A 87 -1.32 8.73 35.99
N PRO A 88 -0.23 7.96 35.81
CA PRO A 88 0.04 6.82 36.67
C PRO A 88 0.37 7.32 38.10
N PRO A 89 -0.02 6.58 39.16
CA PRO A 89 0.17 7.02 40.55
C PRO A 89 1.63 7.33 40.92
N SER A 90 2.60 6.78 40.18
CA SER A 90 4.04 6.86 40.44
C SER A 90 4.79 7.89 39.59
N SER A 91 4.13 8.63 38.71
CA SER A 91 4.75 9.65 37.84
C SER A 91 4.23 11.04 38.21
N GLU A 92 5.03 12.08 38.03
CA GLU A 92 4.59 13.48 38.15
C GLU A 92 3.93 14.03 36.88
N GLU A 93 4.16 13.40 35.73
CA GLU A 93 3.68 13.87 34.43
C GLU A 93 2.71 12.86 33.77
N SER A 94 1.68 13.40 33.11
CA SER A 94 0.81 12.65 32.21
C SER A 94 1.55 12.35 30.91
N ALA A 95 1.59 11.09 30.49
CA ALA A 95 2.23 10.70 29.23
C ALA A 95 1.34 11.12 28.05
N SER A 96 1.92 11.85 27.08
CA SER A 96 1.29 12.06 25.78
C SER A 96 1.69 10.96 24.80
N GLN A 97 0.76 10.56 23.94
CA GLN A 97 1.00 9.60 22.87
C GLN A 97 0.49 10.15 21.55
N ARG A 98 1.29 9.96 20.49
CA ARG A 98 0.90 10.29 19.12
C ARG A 98 0.53 9.01 18.37
N VAL A 99 -0.64 9.02 17.76
CA VAL A 99 -1.17 7.91 16.98
C VAL A 99 -1.68 8.42 15.63
N VAL A 100 -1.88 7.51 14.68
CA VAL A 100 -2.39 7.81 13.35
C VAL A 100 -3.65 6.98 13.14
N LEU A 101 -4.74 7.63 12.73
CA LEU A 101 -5.95 6.97 12.25
C LEU A 101 -5.93 7.01 10.72
N LYS A 102 -5.90 5.84 10.10
CA LYS A 102 -5.97 5.63 8.66
C LYS A 102 -7.33 5.05 8.32
N VAL A 103 -8.11 5.74 7.49
CA VAL A 103 -9.46 5.34 7.11
C VAL A 103 -9.50 5.04 5.62
N ASN A 104 -10.05 3.88 5.27
CA ASN A 104 -10.07 3.40 3.89
C ASN A 104 -10.91 4.28 2.97
N GLY A 105 -10.44 4.41 1.73
CA GLY A 105 -11.22 4.89 0.60
C GLY A 105 -12.45 4.01 0.31
N ARG A 106 -13.43 4.56 -0.40
CA ARG A 106 -14.73 3.91 -0.68
C ARG A 106 -14.65 2.59 -1.46
N PHE A 107 -13.55 2.35 -2.16
CA PHE A 107 -13.34 1.15 -2.96
C PHE A 107 -12.69 0.00 -2.17
N PHE A 108 -12.25 0.25 -0.93
CA PHE A 108 -11.50 -0.70 -0.14
C PHE A 108 -12.28 -1.18 1.08
N GLY A 109 -12.41 -2.51 1.21
CA GLY A 109 -13.13 -3.16 2.31
C GLY A 109 -12.23 -3.80 3.36
N ALA A 110 -12.83 -4.73 4.12
CA ALA A 110 -12.22 -5.47 5.22
C ALA A 110 -10.84 -6.05 4.91
N ASN A 111 -10.65 -6.67 3.74
CA ASN A 111 -9.42 -7.38 3.39
C ASN A 111 -8.18 -6.47 3.39
N LYS A 112 -8.36 -5.17 3.07
CA LYS A 112 -7.25 -4.19 3.13
C LYS A 112 -6.79 -3.94 4.56
N VAL A 113 -7.75 -3.79 5.49
CA VAL A 113 -7.47 -3.64 6.92
C VAL A 113 -6.78 -4.89 7.47
N GLN A 114 -7.33 -6.07 7.15
CA GLN A 114 -6.75 -7.35 7.55
C GLN A 114 -5.31 -7.50 7.08
N ASN A 115 -5.05 -7.17 5.82
CA ASN A 115 -3.73 -7.29 5.22
C ASN A 115 -2.70 -6.39 5.91
N GLU A 116 -2.99 -5.10 6.06
CA GLU A 116 -2.04 -4.15 6.65
C GLU A 116 -1.75 -4.49 8.13
N VAL A 117 -2.79 -4.85 8.90
CA VAL A 117 -2.62 -5.32 10.29
C VAL A 117 -1.78 -6.60 10.35
N ALA A 118 -2.04 -7.57 9.45
CA ALA A 118 -1.26 -8.80 9.37
C ALA A 118 0.21 -8.53 9.05
N CYS A 119 0.49 -7.62 8.12
CA CYS A 119 1.85 -7.20 7.78
C CYS A 119 2.58 -6.64 9.00
N PHE A 120 1.96 -5.73 9.75
CA PHE A 120 2.56 -5.21 10.99
C PHE A 120 2.86 -6.30 12.03
N GLN A 121 1.96 -7.27 12.20
CA GLN A 121 2.20 -8.39 13.12
C GLN A 121 3.37 -9.28 12.69
N LEU A 122 3.53 -9.54 11.38
CA LEU A 122 4.65 -10.31 10.86
C LEU A 122 5.97 -9.54 11.03
N LEU A 123 5.97 -8.23 10.77
CA LEU A 123 7.16 -7.39 10.92
C LEU A 123 7.59 -7.26 12.39
N GLU A 124 6.66 -7.06 13.31
CA GLU A 124 6.95 -7.05 14.76
C GLU A 124 7.61 -8.37 15.21
N ARG A 125 7.23 -9.50 14.60
CA ARG A 125 7.73 -10.82 14.94
C ARG A 125 9.08 -11.14 14.30
N TYR A 126 9.22 -10.90 13.00
CA TYR A 126 10.34 -11.38 12.19
C TYR A 126 11.37 -10.30 11.88
N CYS A 127 10.98 -9.03 11.90
CA CYS A 127 11.83 -7.89 11.59
C CYS A 127 11.67 -6.76 12.63
N PRO A 128 11.81 -7.02 13.94
CA PRO A 128 11.58 -6.01 14.98
C PRO A 128 12.53 -4.80 14.89
N GLU A 129 13.64 -4.93 14.16
CA GLU A 129 14.57 -3.85 13.86
C GLU A 129 14.10 -2.90 12.75
N VAL A 130 13.12 -3.32 11.92
CA VAL A 130 12.56 -2.48 10.86
C VAL A 130 11.47 -1.60 11.46
N PRO A 131 11.66 -0.27 11.50
CA PRO A 131 10.73 0.61 12.17
C PRO A 131 9.44 0.72 11.34
N THR A 132 8.35 0.18 11.87
CA THR A 132 7.04 0.21 11.21
C THR A 132 5.93 0.56 12.21
N PRO A 133 4.76 1.04 11.75
CA PRO A 133 3.63 1.23 12.63
C PRO A 133 3.21 -0.10 13.28
N ARG A 134 2.72 -0.03 14.52
CA ARG A 134 1.98 -1.11 15.15
C ARG A 134 0.49 -0.80 15.09
N ALA A 135 -0.33 -1.76 14.66
CA ALA A 135 -1.78 -1.67 14.81
C ALA A 135 -2.17 -1.70 16.29
N LEU A 136 -2.81 -0.64 16.76
CA LEU A 136 -3.27 -0.48 18.14
C LEU A 136 -4.76 -0.80 18.27
N ALA A 137 -5.53 -0.46 17.23
CA ALA A 137 -6.91 -0.84 17.06
C ALA A 137 -7.28 -0.83 15.57
N TRP A 138 -8.27 -1.61 15.15
CA TRP A 138 -8.76 -1.57 13.78
C TRP A 138 -10.20 -2.03 13.69
N SER A 139 -10.90 -1.64 12.62
CA SER A 139 -12.22 -2.12 12.28
C SER A 139 -12.29 -2.43 10.79
N GLU A 140 -12.90 -3.56 10.45
CA GLU A 140 -13.07 -4.01 9.07
C GLU A 140 -14.28 -3.35 8.39
N ASP A 141 -15.30 -2.97 9.18
CA ASP A 141 -16.59 -2.43 8.73
C ASP A 141 -16.90 -1.04 9.29
N GLY A 142 -16.02 -0.50 10.14
CA GLY A 142 -16.17 0.79 10.82
C GLY A 142 -16.92 0.73 12.15
N THR A 143 -17.65 -0.35 12.44
CA THR A 143 -18.58 -0.45 13.58
C THR A 143 -18.13 -1.43 14.67
N VAL A 144 -17.40 -2.49 14.31
CA VAL A 144 -16.84 -3.43 15.27
C VAL A 144 -15.33 -3.35 15.21
N ALA A 145 -14.72 -3.01 16.33
CA ALA A 145 -13.30 -2.73 16.40
C ALA A 145 -12.56 -3.73 17.29
N THR A 146 -11.39 -4.18 16.84
CA THR A 146 -10.46 -5.04 17.61
C THR A 146 -9.37 -4.17 18.21
N MET A 147 -9.15 -4.29 19.51
CA MET A 147 -8.19 -3.51 20.30
C MET A 147 -6.99 -4.35 20.69
N ASP A 148 -5.79 -3.80 20.52
CA ASP A 148 -4.54 -4.37 20.98
C ASP A 148 -3.65 -3.31 21.66
N THR A 149 -4.21 -2.64 22.66
CA THR A 149 -3.48 -1.63 23.42
C THR A 149 -3.03 -2.19 24.78
N PRO A 150 -2.09 -1.54 25.47
CA PRO A 150 -1.79 -1.86 26.87
C PRO A 150 -3.00 -1.65 27.82
N PHE A 151 -3.99 -0.86 27.40
CA PHE A 151 -5.15 -0.48 28.22
C PHE A 151 -6.35 -1.39 27.99
N LYS A 152 -6.52 -1.91 26.77
CA LYS A 152 -7.64 -2.78 26.39
C LYS A 152 -7.23 -3.77 25.31
N LYS A 153 -7.69 -5.00 25.46
CA LYS A 153 -7.65 -6.06 24.45
C LYS A 153 -9.05 -6.60 24.18
N GLY A 154 -9.28 -7.14 22.99
CA GLY A 154 -10.56 -7.71 22.59
C GLY A 154 -11.38 -6.78 21.71
N SER A 155 -12.70 -6.98 21.68
CA SER A 155 -13.60 -6.25 20.77
C SER A 155 -14.32 -5.07 21.45
N CYS A 156 -14.64 -4.04 20.67
CA CYS A 156 -15.48 -2.90 21.05
C CYS A 156 -16.49 -2.62 19.93
N ALA A 157 -17.79 -2.58 20.25
CA ALA A 157 -18.79 -2.05 19.33
C ALA A 157 -18.79 -0.52 19.41
N LEU A 158 -18.79 0.14 18.26
CA LEU A 158 -18.89 1.58 18.11
C LEU A 158 -20.30 1.95 17.69
N GLY A 159 -20.90 2.89 18.43
CA GLY A 159 -22.17 3.49 18.03
C GLY A 159 -21.96 4.48 16.88
N LEU A 160 -22.98 4.63 16.03
CA LEU A 160 -22.98 5.68 15.02
C LEU A 160 -23.07 7.07 15.69
N PRO A 161 -22.41 8.10 15.12
CA PRO A 161 -22.61 9.48 15.56
C PRO A 161 -24.08 9.91 15.49
N ALA A 162 -24.47 10.86 16.33
CA ALA A 162 -25.86 11.34 16.34
C ALA A 162 -26.22 11.98 14.99
N GLY A 163 -27.33 11.53 14.39
CA GLY A 163 -27.79 12.02 13.08
C GLY A 163 -27.07 11.42 11.86
N VAL A 164 -26.26 10.38 12.07
CA VAL A 164 -25.63 9.58 11.00
C VAL A 164 -26.33 8.23 10.93
N ASP A 165 -26.98 7.94 9.81
CA ASP A 165 -27.68 6.67 9.59
C ASP A 165 -26.73 5.58 9.07
N GLU A 166 -25.70 5.96 8.31
CA GLU A 166 -24.71 5.05 7.71
C GLU A 166 -23.33 5.71 7.66
N LEU A 167 -22.27 4.91 7.87
CA LEU A 167 -20.89 5.37 7.73
C LEU A 167 -20.53 5.60 6.26
N GLN A 168 -19.75 6.65 6.00
CA GLN A 168 -19.30 7.02 4.64
C GLN A 168 -17.90 6.51 4.33
N HIS A 169 -17.43 5.50 5.07
CA HIS A 169 -16.14 4.85 4.88
C HIS A 169 -16.29 3.34 5.08
N GLY A 170 -15.29 2.59 4.61
CA GLY A 170 -15.16 1.17 4.91
C GLY A 170 -14.56 0.97 6.30
N GLY A 171 -13.44 0.24 6.36
CA GLY A 171 -12.69 0.03 7.59
C GLY A 171 -11.67 1.13 7.92
N TRP A 172 -11.04 1.00 9.08
CA TRP A 172 -9.97 1.89 9.54
C TRP A 172 -8.95 1.16 10.43
N ILE A 173 -7.75 1.73 10.53
CA ILE A 173 -6.68 1.29 11.44
C ILE A 173 -6.21 2.48 12.26
N LEU A 174 -6.20 2.32 13.58
CA LEU A 174 -5.52 3.19 14.52
C LEU A 174 -4.16 2.57 14.85
N MET A 175 -3.08 3.26 14.53
CA MET A 175 -1.71 2.74 14.60
C MET A 175 -0.77 3.71 15.33
N SER A 176 0.35 3.18 15.83
CA SER A 176 1.38 4.02 16.43
C SER A 176 2.00 4.95 15.39
N ARG A 177 2.26 6.21 15.76
CA ARG A 177 3.01 7.11 14.88
C ARG A 177 4.50 6.76 14.89
N VAL A 178 5.05 6.55 13.71
CA VAL A 178 6.49 6.37 13.49
C VAL A 178 7.16 7.74 13.33
N PRO A 179 8.35 7.99 13.91
CA PRO A 179 9.01 9.29 13.81
C PRO A 179 9.58 9.57 12.41
N GLY A 180 9.72 10.85 12.11
CA GLY A 180 10.27 11.36 10.84
C GLY A 180 9.22 11.93 9.91
N GLY A 181 9.70 12.40 8.76
CA GLY A 181 8.88 12.84 7.63
C GLY A 181 9.29 12.10 6.36
N PRO A 182 8.44 12.09 5.31
CA PRO A 182 8.78 11.48 4.04
C PRO A 182 10.11 11.97 3.47
N VAL A 183 10.78 11.14 2.66
CA VAL A 183 12.03 11.55 2.00
C VAL A 183 11.73 12.62 0.95
N ALA A 184 12.22 13.84 1.19
CA ALA A 184 12.28 14.89 0.19
C ALA A 184 13.58 14.75 -0.62
N THR A 185 13.55 13.98 -1.70
CA THR A 185 14.74 13.63 -2.49
C THR A 185 15.49 14.84 -3.06
N ASP A 186 14.76 15.90 -3.40
CA ASP A 186 15.31 17.12 -4.01
C ASP A 186 16.16 17.96 -3.04
N ASP A 187 15.99 17.77 -1.75
CA ASP A 187 16.69 18.52 -0.70
C ASP A 187 18.00 17.85 -0.25
N LEU A 188 18.29 16.64 -0.76
CA LEU A 188 19.37 15.80 -0.27
C LEU A 188 20.51 15.72 -1.28
N ASP A 189 21.74 15.75 -0.78
CA ASP A 189 22.91 15.49 -1.61
C ASP A 189 23.00 14.01 -2.01
N GLN A 190 23.78 13.74 -3.06
CA GLN A 190 23.94 12.40 -3.63
C GLN A 190 24.51 11.39 -2.63
N ALA A 191 25.39 11.82 -1.71
CA ALA A 191 26.00 10.95 -0.71
C ALA A 191 24.97 10.52 0.35
N THR A 192 24.12 11.44 0.77
CA THR A 192 23.02 11.20 1.71
C THR A 192 21.98 10.28 1.08
N LEU A 193 21.62 10.52 -0.18
CA LEU A 193 20.73 9.63 -0.94
C LEU A 193 21.28 8.20 -1.05
N ALA A 194 22.55 8.04 -1.38
CA ALA A 194 23.19 6.72 -1.41
C ALA A 194 23.16 6.03 -0.03
N GLN A 195 23.43 6.78 1.04
CA GLN A 195 23.38 6.25 2.41
C GLN A 195 21.96 5.81 2.81
N LEU A 196 20.93 6.56 2.42
CA LEU A 196 19.54 6.19 2.66
C LEU A 196 19.12 4.97 1.82
N GLY A 197 19.57 4.89 0.56
CA GLY A 197 19.37 3.71 -0.30
C GLY A 197 19.94 2.44 0.32
N GLY A 198 21.16 2.53 0.87
CA GLY A 198 21.76 1.42 1.63
C GLY A 198 20.97 1.05 2.89
N GLN A 199 20.44 2.02 3.64
CA GLN A 199 19.60 1.74 4.81
C GLN A 199 18.29 1.04 4.43
N LEU A 200 17.63 1.47 3.35
CA LEU A 200 16.45 0.81 2.84
C LEU A 200 16.78 -0.62 2.36
N GLY A 201 17.93 -0.82 1.71
CA GLY A 201 18.40 -2.13 1.29
C GLY A 201 18.61 -3.09 2.45
N ASP A 202 19.13 -2.61 3.59
CA ASP A 202 19.22 -3.39 4.83
C ASP A 202 17.82 -3.84 5.32
N MET A 203 16.85 -2.93 5.33
CA MET A 203 15.49 -3.24 5.79
C MET A 203 14.77 -4.22 4.87
N VAL A 204 14.83 -4.01 3.56
CA VAL A 204 14.20 -4.93 2.58
C VAL A 204 14.88 -6.30 2.61
N ALA A 205 16.21 -6.36 2.80
CA ALA A 205 16.90 -7.64 2.99
C ALA A 205 16.36 -8.39 4.22
N SER A 206 16.16 -7.70 5.36
CA SER A 206 15.52 -8.31 6.53
C SER A 206 14.13 -8.87 6.22
N LEU A 207 13.29 -8.12 5.50
CA LEU A 207 11.96 -8.59 5.09
C LEU A 207 12.05 -9.88 4.27
N ARG A 208 12.94 -9.93 3.27
CA ARG A 208 13.11 -11.07 2.37
C ARG A 208 13.67 -12.31 3.07
N GLN A 209 14.52 -12.12 4.09
CA GLN A 209 15.28 -13.21 4.71
C GLN A 209 14.65 -13.74 6.00
N ASN A 210 14.00 -12.86 6.78
CA ASN A 210 13.49 -13.22 8.09
C ASN A 210 12.02 -13.64 8.05
N VAL A 211 11.19 -13.06 7.17
CA VAL A 211 9.78 -13.46 7.01
C VAL A 211 9.72 -14.74 6.17
N PRO A 212 9.15 -15.85 6.68
CA PRO A 212 9.11 -17.10 5.93
C PRO A 212 8.35 -16.96 4.61
N ALA A 213 8.99 -17.41 3.52
CA ALA A 213 8.36 -17.48 2.21
C ALA A 213 7.14 -18.41 2.22
N GLN A 214 6.20 -18.13 1.33
CA GLN A 214 4.89 -18.77 1.29
C GLN A 214 4.66 -19.43 -0.07
N LYS A 215 3.77 -20.42 -0.10
CA LYS A 215 3.42 -21.16 -1.32
C LYS A 215 2.30 -20.51 -2.13
N HIS A 216 1.71 -19.45 -1.59
CA HIS A 216 0.57 -18.76 -2.18
C HIS A 216 0.91 -17.29 -2.38
N CYS A 217 0.46 -16.75 -3.52
CA CYS A 217 0.60 -15.36 -3.90
C CYS A 217 -0.63 -14.56 -3.45
N GLY A 218 -0.44 -13.33 -3.02
CA GLY A 218 -1.50 -12.37 -2.71
C GLY A 218 -1.33 -11.71 -1.34
N ASN A 219 -2.44 -11.16 -0.86
CA ASN A 219 -2.52 -10.46 0.40
C ASN A 219 -2.94 -11.39 1.55
N ILE A 220 -2.68 -10.98 2.78
CA ILE A 220 -2.91 -11.79 3.98
C ILE A 220 -4.32 -11.52 4.50
N CYS A 221 -5.11 -12.57 4.70
CA CYS A 221 -6.36 -12.48 5.45
C CYS A 221 -6.14 -12.90 6.89
N LEU A 222 -6.61 -12.08 7.82
CA LEU A 222 -6.67 -12.48 9.22
C LEU A 222 -7.67 -13.63 9.40
N PRO A 223 -7.39 -14.58 10.30
CA PRO A 223 -8.37 -15.59 10.64
C PRO A 223 -9.62 -14.89 11.22
N PRO A 224 -10.83 -15.42 10.95
CA PRO A 224 -12.04 -14.88 11.56
C PRO A 224 -11.86 -14.89 13.08
N GLY A 225 -12.08 -13.73 13.71
CA GLY A 225 -12.08 -13.65 15.16
C GLY A 225 -13.29 -14.39 15.73
N ASP A 226 -13.12 -15.06 16.86
CA ASP A 226 -14.26 -15.60 17.61
C ASP A 226 -15.06 -14.43 18.19
N PRO A 227 -16.35 -14.28 17.84
CA PRO A 227 -17.17 -13.19 18.37
C PRO A 227 -17.21 -13.24 19.91
N GLY A 228 -16.72 -12.18 20.55
CA GLY A 228 -16.67 -12.07 22.02
C GLY A 228 -15.43 -12.64 22.68
N ALA A 229 -14.43 -13.12 21.92
CA ALA A 229 -13.14 -13.48 22.50
C ALA A 229 -12.34 -12.21 22.85
N ASP A 230 -11.82 -12.15 24.08
CA ASP A 230 -10.91 -11.08 24.54
C ASP A 230 -9.48 -11.22 23.97
N THR A 231 -9.28 -12.14 23.01
CA THR A 231 -8.00 -12.43 22.40
C THR A 231 -7.88 -11.79 21.03
N VAL A 232 -6.82 -11.01 20.86
CA VAL A 232 -6.43 -10.44 19.57
C VAL A 232 -5.85 -11.56 18.69
N PRO A 233 -6.30 -11.73 17.43
CA PRO A 233 -5.69 -12.68 16.50
C PRO A 233 -4.19 -12.39 16.35
N ARG A 234 -3.35 -13.40 16.58
CA ARG A 234 -1.89 -13.32 16.42
C ARG A 234 -1.41 -14.29 15.35
N LEU A 235 -0.65 -13.76 14.39
CA LEU A 235 -0.05 -14.56 13.33
C LEU A 235 1.30 -15.14 13.78
N ASP A 236 1.49 -16.44 13.53
CA ASP A 236 2.78 -17.11 13.74
C ASP A 236 3.61 -17.23 12.46
N GLY A 237 3.05 -16.88 11.30
CA GLY A 237 3.70 -16.95 9.98
C GLY A 237 3.71 -18.34 9.34
N SER A 238 3.23 -19.39 10.02
CA SER A 238 3.28 -20.77 9.54
C SER A 238 2.00 -21.24 8.85
N SER A 239 0.86 -20.66 9.23
CA SER A 239 -0.48 -21.02 8.72
C SER A 239 -1.24 -19.76 8.27
N LEU A 240 -0.67 -19.05 7.28
CA LEU A 240 -1.30 -17.84 6.74
C LEU A 240 -2.34 -18.19 5.67
N THR A 241 -3.47 -17.49 5.71
CA THR A 241 -4.42 -17.47 4.59
C THR A 241 -3.99 -16.34 3.65
N ILE A 242 -3.45 -16.70 2.48
CA ILE A 242 -2.95 -15.76 1.48
C ILE A 242 -3.80 -15.90 0.23
N ARG A 243 -4.43 -14.79 -0.17
CA ARG A 243 -5.38 -14.71 -1.27
C ARG A 243 -5.58 -13.25 -1.67
N ASP A 244 -6.31 -13.05 -2.76
CA ASP A 244 -6.70 -11.75 -3.30
C ASP A 244 -5.48 -10.94 -3.79
N ILE A 245 -5.77 -9.97 -4.66
CA ILE A 245 -4.78 -9.01 -5.17
C ILE A 245 -5.40 -7.63 -4.97
N LEU A 246 -5.17 -7.06 -3.78
CA LEU A 246 -5.86 -5.87 -3.30
C LEU A 246 -5.63 -4.64 -4.17
N GLN A 247 -4.43 -4.49 -4.74
CA GLN A 247 -4.09 -3.37 -5.61
C GLN A 247 -5.02 -3.27 -6.82
N GLU A 248 -5.44 -4.42 -7.35
CA GLU A 248 -6.30 -4.53 -8.54
C GLU A 248 -7.76 -4.83 -8.17
N GLY A 249 -8.11 -4.85 -6.88
CA GLY A 249 -9.46 -5.21 -6.42
C GLY A 249 -9.88 -6.66 -6.65
N ILE A 250 -8.96 -7.54 -7.05
CA ILE A 250 -9.27 -8.92 -7.44
C ILE A 250 -9.48 -9.78 -6.20
N LYS A 251 -10.66 -10.41 -6.12
CA LYS A 251 -10.98 -11.42 -5.10
C LYS A 251 -10.81 -12.81 -5.69
N THR A 252 -10.11 -13.67 -4.95
CA THR A 252 -9.82 -15.04 -5.38
C THR A 252 -10.55 -16.05 -4.51
N GLY A 253 -11.24 -17.00 -5.15
CA GLY A 253 -11.86 -18.12 -4.45
C GLY A 253 -10.87 -19.22 -4.05
N GLU A 254 -9.74 -19.31 -4.77
CA GLU A 254 -8.73 -20.36 -4.61
C GLU A 254 -7.33 -19.75 -4.43
N PRO A 255 -6.42 -20.39 -3.68
CA PRO A 255 -5.06 -19.91 -3.52
C PRO A 255 -4.27 -19.86 -4.84
N VAL A 256 -3.58 -18.74 -5.07
CA VAL A 256 -2.75 -18.52 -6.27
C VAL A 256 -1.38 -19.16 -6.06
N LYS A 257 -1.02 -20.17 -6.85
CA LYS A 257 0.16 -21.03 -6.60
C LYS A 257 1.35 -20.78 -7.52
N SER A 258 1.21 -19.92 -8.53
CA SER A 258 2.28 -19.64 -9.48
C SER A 258 2.18 -18.23 -10.03
N ALA A 259 3.30 -17.69 -10.53
CA ALA A 259 3.35 -16.40 -11.20
C ALA A 259 2.44 -16.36 -12.44
N ASN A 260 2.36 -17.44 -13.22
CA ASN A 260 1.46 -17.51 -14.38
C ASN A 260 -0.01 -17.42 -13.96
N ALA A 261 -0.40 -18.02 -12.83
CA ALA A 261 -1.75 -17.91 -12.30
C ALA A 261 -2.05 -16.50 -11.79
N TYR A 262 -1.08 -15.85 -11.13
CA TYR A 262 -1.17 -14.46 -10.69
C TYR A 262 -1.39 -13.51 -11.88
N TYR A 263 -0.54 -13.58 -12.92
CA TYR A 263 -0.70 -12.74 -14.10
C TYR A 263 -1.95 -13.07 -14.91
N ARG A 264 -2.42 -14.32 -14.91
CA ARG A 264 -3.70 -14.67 -15.55
C ARG A 264 -4.84 -13.87 -14.93
N LEU A 265 -4.95 -13.88 -13.60
CA LEU A 265 -6.00 -13.16 -12.88
C LEU A 265 -5.96 -11.67 -13.19
N ARG A 266 -4.77 -11.04 -13.15
CA ARG A 266 -4.61 -9.62 -13.45
C ARG A 266 -4.99 -9.28 -14.88
N LEU A 267 -4.53 -10.05 -15.85
CA LEU A 267 -4.83 -9.81 -17.26
C LEU A 267 -6.30 -10.08 -17.60
N GLU A 268 -6.94 -11.06 -16.95
CA GLU A 268 -8.38 -11.32 -17.10
C GLU A 268 -9.22 -10.18 -16.53
N GLU A 269 -8.84 -9.61 -15.37
CA GLU A 269 -9.52 -8.43 -14.81
C GLU A 269 -9.37 -7.21 -15.71
N LYS A 270 -8.16 -6.90 -16.17
CA LYS A 270 -7.92 -5.78 -17.11
C LYS A 270 -8.67 -5.98 -18.43
N LEU A 271 -8.74 -7.21 -18.92
CA LEU A 271 -9.52 -7.55 -20.10
C LEU A 271 -11.02 -7.31 -19.84
N HIS A 272 -11.52 -7.69 -18.66
CA HIS A 272 -12.90 -7.43 -18.28
C HIS A 272 -13.20 -5.92 -18.30
N GLU A 273 -12.35 -5.11 -17.65
CA GLU A 273 -12.47 -3.64 -17.65
C GLU A 273 -12.49 -3.04 -19.06
N LEU A 274 -11.58 -3.49 -19.95
CA LEU A 274 -11.52 -3.10 -21.35
C LEU A 274 -12.84 -3.43 -22.10
N GLU A 275 -13.45 -4.58 -21.80
CA GLU A 275 -14.68 -5.02 -22.44
C GLU A 275 -15.91 -4.28 -21.92
N THR A 276 -15.97 -3.95 -20.64
CA THR A 276 -17.19 -3.43 -19.99
C THR A 276 -17.24 -1.91 -19.84
N THR A 277 -16.10 -1.23 -19.82
CA THR A 277 -16.06 0.22 -19.58
C THR A 277 -16.08 0.99 -20.90
N ASP A 278 -16.96 1.99 -21.01
CA ASP A 278 -17.16 2.76 -22.24
C ASP A 278 -15.93 3.59 -22.65
N THR A 279 -15.16 4.08 -21.68
CA THR A 279 -13.89 4.79 -21.91
C THR A 279 -12.94 4.01 -22.83
N TYR A 280 -12.88 2.68 -22.67
CA TYR A 280 -11.96 1.83 -23.43
C TYR A 280 -12.57 1.21 -24.69
N ALA A 281 -13.81 1.55 -25.04
CA ALA A 281 -14.49 1.02 -26.21
C ALA A 281 -13.68 1.12 -27.53
N PRO A 282 -12.92 2.22 -27.80
CA PRO A 282 -12.07 2.32 -28.99
C PRO A 282 -11.02 1.20 -29.11
N ASN A 283 -10.54 0.67 -27.98
CA ASN A 283 -9.47 -0.33 -27.95
C ASN A 283 -9.99 -1.77 -27.98
N ARG A 284 -11.29 -2.04 -28.11
CA ARG A 284 -11.81 -3.42 -28.07
C ARG A 284 -11.28 -4.35 -29.20
N ALA A 285 -10.61 -3.80 -30.21
CA ALA A 285 -9.91 -4.57 -31.23
C ALA A 285 -8.74 -5.43 -30.68
N ILE A 286 -8.19 -5.13 -29.50
CA ILE A 286 -7.14 -5.93 -28.85
C ILE A 286 -7.66 -7.08 -27.96
N VAL A 287 -8.99 -7.17 -27.73
CA VAL A 287 -9.62 -8.20 -26.89
C VAL A 287 -9.28 -9.62 -27.35
N GLN A 288 -9.46 -9.93 -28.63
CA GLN A 288 -9.23 -11.29 -29.13
C GLN A 288 -7.75 -11.71 -29.05
N PRO A 289 -6.77 -10.86 -29.47
CA PRO A 289 -5.36 -11.12 -29.22
C PRO A 289 -5.02 -11.38 -27.74
N LEU A 290 -5.59 -10.60 -26.81
CA LEU A 290 -5.37 -10.79 -25.37
C LEU A 290 -5.91 -12.13 -24.89
N ARG A 291 -7.15 -12.50 -25.27
CA ARG A 291 -7.73 -13.81 -24.92
C ARG A 291 -6.85 -14.94 -25.38
N THR A 292 -6.43 -14.92 -26.65
CA THR A 292 -5.51 -15.91 -27.22
C THR A 292 -4.21 -15.98 -26.42
N PHE A 293 -3.59 -14.84 -26.10
CA PHE A 293 -2.37 -14.81 -25.30
C PHE A 293 -2.56 -15.44 -23.91
N ILE A 294 -3.61 -15.04 -23.18
CA ILE A 294 -3.91 -15.52 -21.83
C ILE A 294 -4.17 -17.02 -21.81
N SER A 295 -4.88 -17.55 -22.81
CA SER A 295 -5.24 -18.97 -22.86
C SER A 295 -4.15 -19.87 -23.44
N GLU A 296 -3.37 -19.39 -24.42
CA GLU A 296 -2.46 -20.24 -25.20
C GLU A 296 -0.97 -19.97 -24.91
N THR A 297 -0.57 -18.73 -24.63
CA THR A 297 0.85 -18.36 -24.49
C THR A 297 1.25 -18.25 -23.02
N LEU A 298 0.49 -17.50 -22.22
CA LEU A 298 0.78 -17.26 -20.80
C LEU A 298 0.99 -18.55 -19.98
N PRO A 299 0.24 -19.65 -20.15
CA PRO A 299 0.45 -20.87 -19.36
C PRO A 299 1.82 -21.54 -19.59
N HIS A 300 2.46 -21.24 -20.73
CA HIS A 300 3.74 -21.83 -21.14
C HIS A 300 4.92 -20.86 -20.97
N LEU A 301 4.67 -19.65 -20.49
CA LEU A 301 5.72 -18.66 -20.30
C LEU A 301 6.59 -19.06 -19.09
N GLY A 302 7.89 -19.24 -19.30
CA GLY A 302 8.83 -19.55 -18.22
C GLY A 302 9.06 -18.33 -17.34
N LEU A 303 8.38 -18.30 -16.18
CA LEU A 303 8.44 -17.20 -15.20
C LEU A 303 9.26 -17.54 -13.95
N ALA A 304 10.06 -18.60 -14.02
CA ALA A 304 11.01 -19.01 -13.00
C ALA A 304 12.40 -19.10 -13.61
N GLY A 305 13.43 -18.79 -12.81
CA GLY A 305 14.82 -18.74 -13.27
C GLY A 305 15.78 -18.46 -12.12
N GLY A 306 17.03 -18.12 -12.45
CA GLY A 306 18.00 -17.68 -11.46
C GLY A 306 17.41 -16.60 -10.56
N GLY A 307 17.48 -16.79 -9.24
CA GLY A 307 16.95 -15.85 -8.25
C GLY A 307 15.42 -15.70 -8.18
N ILE A 308 14.65 -16.40 -9.02
CA ILE A 308 13.19 -16.32 -9.09
C ILE A 308 12.61 -17.74 -8.98
N PRO A 309 12.19 -18.18 -7.78
CA PRO A 309 11.69 -19.53 -7.55
C PRO A 309 10.31 -19.76 -8.18
N ALA A 310 10.04 -20.99 -8.62
CA ALA A 310 8.81 -21.34 -9.36
C ALA A 310 7.53 -21.43 -8.52
N GLY A 311 7.62 -21.31 -7.19
CA GLY A 311 6.49 -21.55 -6.28
C GLY A 311 6.74 -21.07 -4.85
N GLU A 312 7.61 -20.08 -4.69
CA GLU A 312 7.83 -19.41 -3.41
C GLU A 312 7.60 -17.91 -3.61
N PHE A 313 6.77 -17.36 -2.73
CA PHE A 313 6.42 -15.96 -2.68
C PHE A 313 6.96 -15.37 -1.41
N VAL A 314 7.51 -14.18 -1.52
CA VAL A 314 8.26 -13.50 -0.47
C VAL A 314 7.49 -12.27 -0.03
N MET A 315 7.68 -11.87 1.23
CA MET A 315 7.11 -10.64 1.75
C MET A 315 7.65 -9.46 0.93
N THR A 316 6.75 -8.74 0.26
CA THR A 316 7.01 -7.58 -0.61
C THR A 316 6.22 -6.41 -0.04
N HIS A 317 6.84 -5.23 0.10
CA HIS A 317 6.13 -4.02 0.53
C HIS A 317 5.20 -3.50 -0.57
N TYR A 318 5.65 -3.65 -1.81
CA TYR A 318 4.96 -3.32 -3.05
C TYR A 318 4.96 -1.83 -3.41
N ASP A 319 4.89 -0.91 -2.44
CA ASP A 319 4.97 0.55 -2.70
C ASP A 319 6.09 1.27 -1.91
N LEU A 320 7.35 0.94 -2.17
CA LEU A 320 8.51 1.59 -1.54
C LEU A 320 8.90 2.91 -2.22
N SER A 321 7.95 3.84 -2.34
CA SER A 321 8.20 5.18 -2.86
C SER A 321 8.72 6.15 -1.77
N PRO A 322 9.34 7.30 -2.13
CA PRO A 322 9.86 8.27 -1.16
C PRO A 322 8.85 8.77 -0.13
N ARG A 323 7.57 8.81 -0.52
CA ARG A 323 6.44 9.17 0.35
C ARG A 323 6.22 8.21 1.53
N ASN A 324 6.63 6.94 1.36
CA ASN A 324 6.41 5.85 2.33
C ASN A 324 7.66 5.51 3.15
N VAL A 325 8.79 6.19 2.89
CA VAL A 325 10.02 6.08 3.68
C VAL A 325 10.18 7.32 4.54
N LEU A 326 10.19 7.16 5.86
CA LEU A 326 10.34 8.26 6.80
C LEU A 326 11.80 8.42 7.23
N VAL A 327 12.26 9.66 7.27
CA VAL A 327 13.62 10.01 7.69
C VAL A 327 13.62 11.05 8.81
N SER A 328 14.62 10.96 9.68
CA SER A 328 14.91 11.99 10.68
C SER A 328 16.37 11.94 11.15
N GLY A 329 16.78 12.97 11.91
CA GLY A 329 18.11 13.08 12.49
C GLY A 329 19.15 13.75 11.58
N GLN A 330 20.35 13.98 12.14
CA GLN A 330 21.51 14.52 11.43
C GLN A 330 22.75 13.69 11.85
N PRO A 331 23.37 12.91 10.94
CA PRO A 331 22.97 12.69 9.55
C PRO A 331 21.60 11.98 9.43
N PRO A 332 20.87 12.15 8.31
CA PRO A 332 19.57 11.52 8.10
C PRO A 332 19.62 9.99 8.20
N ARG A 333 18.62 9.42 8.88
CA ARG A 333 18.41 7.98 9.00
C ARG A 333 16.99 7.61 8.65
N VAL A 334 16.81 6.43 8.05
CA VAL A 334 15.48 5.86 7.86
C VAL A 334 14.93 5.48 9.23
N THR A 335 13.84 6.13 9.62
CA THR A 335 13.18 5.95 10.91
C THR A 335 11.79 5.35 10.80
N GLY A 336 11.32 5.08 9.58
CA GLY A 336 10.04 4.41 9.37
C GLY A 336 9.83 3.92 7.95
N LEU A 337 9.18 2.77 7.81
CA LEU A 337 8.46 2.37 6.60
C LEU A 337 6.96 2.36 6.92
N VAL A 338 6.14 2.92 6.04
CA VAL A 338 4.69 3.04 6.23
C VAL A 338 3.94 2.61 4.97
N ASP A 339 2.62 2.43 5.11
CA ASP A 339 1.71 2.10 4.01
C ASP A 339 1.86 0.67 3.44
N PHE A 340 1.72 -0.32 4.33
CA PHE A 340 1.77 -1.75 4.00
C PHE A 340 0.44 -2.29 3.44
N GLU A 341 -0.42 -1.42 2.93
CA GLU A 341 -1.79 -1.80 2.56
C GLU A 341 -1.87 -2.76 1.37
N PHE A 342 -0.91 -2.66 0.45
CA PHE A 342 -0.75 -3.57 -0.69
C PHE A 342 0.40 -4.57 -0.52
N ALA A 343 1.12 -4.50 0.61
CA ALA A 343 2.14 -5.47 0.93
C ALA A 343 1.55 -6.88 1.02
N GLY A 344 2.37 -7.89 0.81
CA GLY A 344 1.90 -9.28 0.81
C GLY A 344 2.97 -10.23 0.32
N PHE A 345 2.55 -11.44 -0.06
CA PHE A 345 3.44 -12.46 -0.58
C PHE A 345 3.35 -12.48 -2.09
N PHE A 346 4.41 -12.02 -2.74
CA PHE A 346 4.45 -11.88 -4.18
C PHE A 346 5.74 -12.45 -4.76
N CYS A 347 5.83 -12.51 -6.09
CA CYS A 347 7.06 -12.93 -6.74
C CYS A 347 8.19 -11.93 -6.36
N PRO A 348 9.44 -12.37 -6.12
CA PRO A 348 10.52 -11.46 -5.71
C PRO A 348 10.74 -10.26 -6.64
N VAL A 349 10.35 -10.40 -7.92
CA VAL A 349 10.46 -9.35 -8.94
C VAL A 349 9.49 -8.19 -8.73
N GLU A 350 8.36 -8.40 -8.06
CA GLU A 350 7.24 -7.42 -8.04
C GLU A 350 7.62 -6.10 -7.37
N GLU A 351 8.50 -6.13 -6.36
CA GLU A 351 9.01 -4.91 -5.72
C GLU A 351 9.71 -4.01 -6.75
N PHE A 352 10.57 -4.62 -7.58
CA PHE A 352 11.38 -3.90 -8.55
C PHE A 352 10.58 -3.51 -9.81
N LEU A 353 9.58 -4.32 -10.18
CA LEU A 353 8.68 -4.00 -11.28
C LEU A 353 7.87 -2.74 -10.96
N ASN A 354 7.34 -2.65 -9.74
CA ASN A 354 6.62 -1.45 -9.34
C ASN A 354 7.55 -0.23 -9.31
N ASP A 355 8.79 -0.36 -8.83
CA ASP A 355 9.77 0.73 -8.85
C ASP A 355 10.12 1.21 -10.28
N CYS A 356 10.23 0.31 -11.26
CA CYS A 356 10.65 0.69 -12.62
C CYS A 356 9.50 1.01 -13.59
N ILE A 357 8.27 0.58 -13.29
CA ILE A 357 7.09 0.79 -14.15
C ILE A 357 6.07 1.69 -13.45
N GLY A 358 5.58 1.28 -12.28
CA GLY A 358 4.51 1.99 -11.55
C GLY A 358 4.95 3.32 -10.93
N ASN A 359 6.14 3.32 -10.31
CA ASN A 359 6.77 4.44 -9.63
C ASN A 359 8.01 4.93 -10.40
N ALA A 360 8.02 4.77 -11.73
CA ALA A 360 9.18 5.05 -12.56
C ALA A 360 9.68 6.50 -12.39
N GLY A 361 10.86 6.64 -11.80
CA GLY A 361 11.49 7.95 -11.57
C GLY A 361 11.21 8.59 -10.20
N ASP A 362 10.47 7.92 -9.32
CA ASP A 362 10.26 8.39 -7.93
C ASP A 362 11.59 8.48 -7.17
N TRP A 363 12.49 7.50 -7.36
CA TRP A 363 13.82 7.51 -6.75
C TRP A 363 14.89 8.07 -7.70
N PRO A 364 15.75 8.98 -7.20
CA PRO A 364 16.98 9.33 -7.92
C PRO A 364 17.86 8.10 -8.17
N GLN A 365 18.50 8.04 -9.34
CA GLN A 365 19.33 6.89 -9.74
C GLN A 365 20.37 6.51 -8.68
N VAL A 366 21.04 7.49 -8.06
CA VAL A 366 22.06 7.24 -7.03
C VAL A 366 21.52 6.49 -5.81
N PHE A 367 20.27 6.77 -5.43
CA PHE A 367 19.60 6.09 -4.32
C PHE A 367 19.32 4.65 -4.73
N TYR A 368 18.73 4.47 -5.91
CA TYR A 368 18.30 3.17 -6.39
C TYR A 368 19.49 2.23 -6.64
N ASP A 369 20.59 2.75 -7.19
CA ASP A 369 21.83 1.99 -7.37
C ASP A 369 22.40 1.52 -6.02
N ALA A 370 22.44 2.40 -5.02
CA ALA A 370 22.92 2.05 -3.68
C ALA A 370 22.00 1.03 -2.99
N TYR A 371 20.69 1.14 -3.21
CA TYR A 371 19.69 0.18 -2.72
C TYR A 371 19.90 -1.22 -3.33
N LEU A 372 20.00 -1.32 -4.66
CA LEU A 372 20.23 -2.60 -5.36
C LEU A 372 21.58 -3.22 -5.02
N GLU A 373 22.63 -2.40 -4.94
CA GLU A 373 23.96 -2.85 -4.53
C GLU A 373 23.94 -3.40 -3.11
N ARG A 374 23.24 -2.72 -2.18
CA ARG A 374 23.15 -3.19 -0.80
C ARG A 374 22.37 -4.50 -0.68
N LEU A 375 21.28 -4.66 -1.42
CA LEU A 375 20.55 -5.94 -1.49
C LEU A 375 21.45 -7.07 -1.99
N ARG A 376 22.26 -6.81 -3.02
CA ARG A 376 23.26 -7.76 -3.52
C ARG A 376 24.28 -8.14 -2.45
N GLU A 377 24.84 -7.17 -1.72
CA GLU A 377 25.78 -7.43 -0.61
C GLU A 377 25.15 -8.33 0.48
N LYS A 378 23.84 -8.24 0.66
CA LYS A 378 23.06 -9.08 1.58
C LYS A 378 22.67 -10.43 1.00
N GLY A 379 22.99 -10.72 -0.25
CA GLY A 379 22.65 -11.97 -0.92
C GLY A 379 21.19 -12.05 -1.38
N VAL A 380 20.51 -10.91 -1.54
CA VAL A 380 19.19 -10.83 -2.16
C VAL A 380 19.36 -10.63 -3.66
N SER A 381 18.70 -11.46 -4.47
CA SER A 381 18.70 -11.31 -5.93
C SER A 381 17.94 -10.06 -6.35
N THR A 382 18.46 -9.37 -7.36
CA THR A 382 17.92 -8.15 -7.94
C THR A 382 17.94 -8.21 -9.46
N PRO A 383 17.27 -7.27 -10.16
CA PRO A 383 17.34 -7.18 -11.62
C PRO A 383 18.76 -6.97 -12.16
N ALA A 384 19.59 -6.22 -11.42
CA ALA A 384 20.98 -5.97 -11.79
C ALA A 384 21.90 -7.18 -11.50
N HIS A 385 21.50 -8.06 -10.58
CA HIS A 385 22.31 -9.21 -10.17
C HIS A 385 21.48 -10.36 -9.60
N GLY A 386 21.60 -11.53 -10.20
CA GLY A 386 21.05 -12.78 -9.66
C GLY A 386 19.70 -13.18 -10.26
N PHE A 387 18.93 -12.25 -10.83
CA PHE A 387 17.82 -12.61 -11.72
C PHE A 387 18.33 -13.08 -13.07
N ASP A 388 17.67 -14.10 -13.61
CA ASP A 388 17.79 -14.46 -15.03
C ASP A 388 17.27 -13.30 -15.89
N PRO A 389 18.10 -12.70 -16.78
CA PRO A 389 17.70 -11.54 -17.57
C PRO A 389 16.48 -11.79 -18.46
N ASP A 390 16.37 -12.96 -19.08
CA ASP A 390 15.27 -13.29 -19.97
C ASP A 390 13.96 -13.47 -19.20
N VAL A 391 14.05 -13.97 -17.96
CA VAL A 391 12.89 -14.09 -17.07
C VAL A 391 12.47 -12.71 -16.57
N TRP A 392 13.42 -11.87 -16.16
CA TRP A 392 13.15 -10.48 -15.78
C TRP A 392 12.46 -9.69 -16.90
N GLU A 393 12.97 -9.79 -18.14
CA GLU A 393 12.34 -9.12 -19.29
C GLU A 393 10.91 -9.58 -19.53
N ARG A 394 10.63 -10.88 -19.38
CA ARG A 394 9.27 -11.43 -19.49
C ARG A 394 8.33 -10.84 -18.44
N TYR A 395 8.77 -10.73 -17.19
CA TYR A 395 8.02 -10.06 -16.13
C TYR A 395 7.78 -8.58 -16.44
N HIS A 396 8.82 -7.86 -16.87
CA HIS A 396 8.70 -6.47 -17.26
C HIS A 396 7.68 -6.27 -18.38
N TRP A 397 7.69 -7.12 -19.42
CA TRP A 397 6.71 -7.02 -20.50
C TRP A 397 5.30 -7.41 -20.06
N LEU A 398 5.14 -8.38 -19.15
CA LEU A 398 3.83 -8.72 -18.58
C LEU A 398 3.26 -7.58 -17.75
N GLU A 399 4.08 -6.94 -16.92
CA GLU A 399 3.66 -5.81 -16.10
C GLU A 399 3.30 -4.60 -16.96
N THR A 400 4.14 -4.29 -17.95
CA THR A 400 3.86 -3.24 -18.94
C THR A 400 2.55 -3.53 -19.70
N LEU A 401 2.35 -4.78 -20.12
CA LEU A 401 1.12 -5.22 -20.78
C LEU A 401 -0.09 -4.99 -19.88
N ALA A 402 -0.04 -5.43 -18.62
CA ALA A 402 -1.15 -5.28 -17.67
C ALA A 402 -1.53 -3.80 -17.48
N GLY A 403 -0.55 -2.91 -17.33
CA GLY A 403 -0.78 -1.47 -17.19
C GLY A 403 -1.36 -0.79 -18.43
N GLN A 404 -1.24 -1.40 -19.62
CA GLN A 404 -1.68 -0.79 -20.89
C GLN A 404 -3.04 -1.29 -21.40
N ILE A 405 -3.58 -2.38 -20.87
CA ILE A 405 -4.87 -2.94 -21.35
C ILE A 405 -6.04 -2.01 -21.00
N ALA A 406 -6.12 -1.60 -19.73
CA ALA A 406 -7.12 -0.70 -19.19
C ALA A 406 -6.43 0.21 -18.14
N PRO A 407 -5.68 1.24 -18.58
CA PRO A 407 -4.95 2.10 -17.65
C PRO A 407 -5.93 2.89 -16.80
N TRP A 408 -5.76 2.81 -15.48
CA TRP A 408 -6.74 3.26 -14.48
C TRP A 408 -6.87 4.78 -14.42
N GLU A 409 -5.87 5.51 -14.93
CA GLU A 409 -5.82 6.97 -14.98
C GLU A 409 -6.64 7.54 -16.14
N LEU A 410 -6.97 6.74 -17.17
CA LEU A 410 -7.70 7.27 -18.34
C LEU A 410 -9.14 7.68 -18.04
N PRO A 411 -9.91 6.94 -17.22
CA PRO A 411 -11.23 7.36 -16.79
C PRO A 411 -11.17 8.61 -15.91
N GLY A 412 -11.55 9.76 -16.48
CA GLY A 412 -11.82 11.00 -15.73
C GLY A 412 -10.73 12.06 -15.76
N ASP A 413 -9.46 11.69 -15.96
CA ASP A 413 -8.35 12.67 -16.00
C ASP A 413 -8.13 13.29 -17.39
N TYR A 414 -8.69 12.68 -18.44
CA TYR A 414 -8.51 13.10 -19.83
C TYR A 414 -9.84 13.34 -20.54
N ALA A 415 -9.86 14.35 -21.43
CA ALA A 415 -11.02 14.68 -22.26
C ALA A 415 -10.70 14.58 -23.75
N ASP A 416 -11.72 14.17 -24.53
CA ASP A 416 -11.76 14.21 -25.99
C ASP A 416 -10.50 13.71 -26.70
N ASP A 417 -9.74 14.61 -27.35
CA ASP A 417 -8.61 14.27 -28.20
C ASP A 417 -7.41 13.73 -27.41
N GLU A 418 -7.19 14.21 -26.19
CA GLU A 418 -6.10 13.71 -25.33
C GLU A 418 -6.38 12.27 -24.89
N LEU A 419 -7.62 11.98 -24.51
CA LEU A 419 -8.06 10.63 -24.17
C LEU A 419 -7.88 9.68 -25.38
N ARG A 420 -8.24 10.12 -26.59
CA ARG A 420 -8.05 9.32 -27.81
C ARG A 420 -6.58 9.01 -28.09
N GLU A 421 -5.70 9.98 -27.92
CA GLU A 421 -4.28 9.78 -28.12
C GLU A 421 -3.70 8.81 -27.08
N LYS A 422 -4.09 8.96 -25.81
CA LYS A 422 -3.71 8.05 -24.73
C LYS A 422 -4.16 6.62 -24.97
N LEU A 423 -5.41 6.43 -25.42
CA LEU A 423 -5.93 5.12 -25.80
C LEU A 423 -5.14 4.51 -26.97
N ARG A 424 -4.76 5.33 -27.97
CA ARG A 424 -3.95 4.88 -29.10
C ARG A 424 -2.54 4.47 -28.66
N GLU A 425 -1.90 5.24 -27.79
CA GLU A 425 -0.61 4.90 -27.18
C GLU A 425 -0.69 3.56 -26.43
N ALA A 426 -1.73 3.38 -25.61
CA ALA A 426 -1.97 2.15 -24.87
C ALA A 426 -2.18 0.94 -25.80
N GLU A 427 -2.98 1.07 -26.87
CA GLU A 427 -3.20 -0.01 -27.83
C GLU A 427 -1.90 -0.43 -28.53
N VAL A 428 -1.07 0.54 -28.94
CA VAL A 428 0.23 0.29 -29.56
C VAL A 428 1.14 -0.47 -28.57
N GLY A 429 1.17 -0.04 -27.32
CA GLY A 429 1.94 -0.70 -26.27
C GLY A 429 1.50 -2.16 -26.04
N VAL A 430 0.20 -2.42 -25.94
CA VAL A 430 -0.35 -3.78 -25.81
C VAL A 430 0.12 -4.67 -26.95
N ARG A 431 0.01 -4.19 -28.20
CA ARG A 431 0.42 -4.97 -29.38
C ARG A 431 1.92 -5.25 -29.38
N GLU A 432 2.73 -4.28 -28.98
CA GLU A 432 4.18 -4.46 -28.85
C GLU A 432 4.53 -5.54 -27.81
N MET A 433 3.96 -5.44 -26.60
CA MET A 433 4.25 -6.39 -25.52
C MET A 433 3.77 -7.80 -25.86
N LEU A 434 2.58 -7.95 -26.45
CA LEU A 434 2.11 -9.24 -26.96
C LEU A 434 3.05 -9.85 -27.99
N GLY A 435 3.64 -9.03 -28.87
CA GLY A 435 4.64 -9.45 -29.84
C GLY A 435 5.91 -10.00 -29.18
N LYS A 436 6.46 -9.28 -28.19
CA LYS A 436 7.66 -9.71 -27.43
C LYS A 436 7.41 -11.00 -26.65
N LEU A 437 6.31 -11.05 -25.90
CA LEU A 437 5.95 -12.20 -25.08
C LEU A 437 5.69 -13.45 -25.92
N THR A 438 4.98 -13.33 -27.05
CA THR A 438 4.73 -14.47 -27.95
C THR A 438 6.01 -14.93 -28.65
N GLY A 439 6.90 -13.99 -29.04
CA GLY A 439 8.20 -14.32 -29.63
C GLY A 439 9.12 -15.09 -28.68
N SER A 440 9.09 -14.75 -27.38
CA SER A 440 9.94 -15.39 -26.36
C SER A 440 9.71 -16.90 -26.20
N THR A 441 8.49 -17.37 -26.44
CA THR A 441 8.14 -18.80 -26.30
C THR A 441 8.63 -19.70 -27.44
N LYS A 442 9.07 -19.12 -28.57
CA LYS A 442 9.48 -19.88 -29.76
C LYS A 442 10.98 -20.23 -29.79
N SER A 443 11.75 -19.80 -28.78
CA SER A 443 13.22 -19.92 -28.76
C SER A 443 13.76 -21.02 -27.82
N THR A 444 12.87 -21.84 -27.27
CA THR A 444 13.17 -23.07 -26.51
C THR A 444 12.61 -24.28 -27.22
#